data_AF-A0A1C4MVM5-F1
#
_entry.id   AF-A0A1C4MVM5-F1
#
_cell.length_a   1.000
_cell.length_b   1.000
_cell.length_c   1.000
_cell.angle_alpha   90.00
_cell.angle_beta   90.00
_cell.angle_gamma   90.00
#
_symmetry.space_group_name_H-M   'P 1'
#
loop_
_entity.id
_entity.type
_entity.pdbx_description
1 polymer ?
#
loop_
_entity_poly.entity_id
_entity_poly.type
_entity_poly.pdbx_seq_one_letter_code
_entity_poly.pdbx_strand_id
1 'polypeptide(L)'
;MPEPRRLEKPLESFVQELALCVATNGDKGPALLWPEDFDTLPELLRIARPSYPRKGWPYAAENGPPPPDEPQERPAAPGSRAELLASSLGELLGLRVRPAFRFMRSLSVGGRRTSDGTECTVTVLEGACRCTLTRGEGAPDSGPRGTVDLRLRAGGTLFVPRDHVYSLLDVHTPTVLLELVLGETD
;
A
#
# COMPACT_ATOMS: atom_id res chain seq x y z
N MET A 1 31.17 -14.00 7.06
CA MET A 1 30.29 -12.92 6.60
C MET A 1 28.96 -13.53 6.19
N PRO A 2 27.80 -13.06 6.69
CA PRO A 2 26.51 -13.49 6.17
C PRO A 2 26.36 -13.00 4.72
N GLU A 3 25.84 -13.84 3.83
CA GLU A 3 25.55 -13.45 2.45
C GLU A 3 24.56 -12.27 2.41
N PRO A 4 24.71 -11.34 1.45
CA PRO A 4 23.74 -10.28 1.27
C PRO A 4 22.39 -10.93 0.94
N ARG A 5 21.37 -10.65 1.77
CA ARG A 5 20.01 -11.10 1.52
C ARG A 5 19.55 -10.45 0.21
N ARG A 6 19.27 -11.27 -0.80
CA ARG A 6 18.73 -10.81 -2.09
C ARG A 6 17.24 -11.11 -2.16
N LEU A 7 16.52 -10.25 -2.88
CA LEU A 7 15.15 -10.55 -3.27
C LEU A 7 15.15 -11.73 -4.23
N GLU A 8 14.09 -12.52 -4.16
CA GLU A 8 13.82 -13.52 -5.19
C GLU A 8 13.43 -12.81 -6.49
N LYS A 9 13.70 -13.45 -7.63
CA LYS A 9 13.53 -12.83 -8.96
C LYS A 9 12.16 -12.16 -9.18
N PRO A 10 11.00 -12.73 -8.78
CA PRO A 10 9.71 -12.07 -8.96
C PRO A 10 9.57 -10.75 -8.18
N LEU A 11 10.21 -10.66 -7.01
CA LEU A 11 10.22 -9.44 -6.20
C LEU A 11 11.24 -8.43 -6.72
N GLU A 12 12.38 -8.89 -7.26
CA GLU A 12 13.36 -8.03 -7.90
C GLU A 12 12.76 -7.35 -9.15
N SER A 13 12.11 -8.11 -10.04
CA SER A 13 11.40 -7.55 -11.20
C SER A 13 10.34 -6.54 -10.76
N PHE A 14 9.52 -6.90 -9.76
CA PHE A 14 8.50 -6.00 -9.24
C PHE A 14 9.08 -4.68 -8.69
N VAL A 15 10.22 -4.72 -8.00
CA VAL A 15 10.91 -3.51 -7.53
C VAL A 15 11.39 -2.64 -8.70
N GLN A 16 11.88 -3.25 -9.78
CA GLN A 16 12.27 -2.51 -10.99
C GLN A 16 11.06 -1.87 -11.67
N GLU A 17 9.93 -2.58 -11.76
CA GLU A 17 8.68 -2.06 -12.30
C GLU A 17 8.14 -0.89 -11.45
N LEU A 18 8.19 -0.99 -10.12
CA LEU A 18 7.83 0.10 -9.22
C LEU A 18 8.74 1.31 -9.41
N ALA A 19 10.06 1.10 -9.49
CA ALA A 19 11.01 2.18 -9.69
C ALA A 19 10.75 2.90 -11.02
N LEU A 20 10.50 2.16 -12.10
CA LEU A 20 10.13 2.72 -13.40
C LEU A 20 8.80 3.49 -13.33
N CYS A 21 7.80 2.94 -12.65
CA CYS A 21 6.50 3.57 -12.46
C CYS A 21 6.64 4.93 -11.73
N VAL A 22 7.36 4.95 -10.61
CA VAL A 22 7.62 6.17 -9.83
C VAL A 22 8.39 7.19 -10.68
N ALA A 23 9.50 6.79 -11.31
CA ALA A 23 10.33 7.68 -12.12
C ALA A 23 9.57 8.27 -13.33
N THR A 24 8.62 7.51 -13.89
CA THR A 24 7.85 7.94 -15.06
C THR A 24 6.70 8.87 -14.70
N ASN A 25 6.09 8.70 -13.53
CA ASN A 25 4.82 9.31 -13.16
C ASN A 25 4.91 10.32 -12.01
N GLY A 26 6.03 10.41 -11.30
CA GLY A 26 6.19 11.29 -10.13
C GLY A 26 5.75 12.74 -10.38
N ASP A 27 6.02 13.28 -11.57
CA ASP A 27 5.63 14.63 -12.00
C ASP A 27 4.37 14.68 -12.88
N LYS A 28 3.85 13.52 -13.33
CA LYS A 28 2.72 13.43 -14.25
C LYS A 28 1.40 13.12 -13.57
N GLY A 29 1.45 12.44 -12.43
CA GLY A 29 0.26 12.06 -11.67
C GLY A 29 0.23 10.59 -11.26
N PRO A 30 -0.92 10.12 -10.77
CA PRO A 30 -1.06 8.76 -10.27
C PRO A 30 -1.01 7.72 -11.39
N ALA A 31 -0.54 6.54 -11.03
CA ALA A 31 -0.44 5.41 -11.95
C ALA A 31 -0.87 4.10 -11.29
N LEU A 32 -1.41 3.19 -12.09
CA LEU A 32 -1.83 1.87 -11.65
C LEU A 32 -0.98 0.83 -12.38
N LEU A 33 -0.36 -0.05 -11.62
CA LEU A 33 0.55 -1.09 -12.07
C LEU A 33 -0.01 -2.46 -11.67
N TRP A 34 0.16 -3.44 -12.55
CA TRP A 34 0.07 -4.86 -12.22
C TRP A 34 1.42 -5.50 -12.51
N PRO A 35 1.92 -6.37 -11.60
CA PRO A 35 3.15 -7.12 -11.85
C PRO A 35 3.07 -7.90 -13.16
N GLU A 36 4.15 -7.88 -13.94
CA GLU A 36 4.24 -8.71 -15.15
C GLU A 36 4.43 -10.20 -14.83
N ASP A 37 5.15 -10.49 -13.74
CA ASP A 37 5.40 -11.85 -13.26
C ASP A 37 4.24 -12.37 -12.41
N PHE A 38 3.67 -13.51 -12.82
CA PHE A 38 2.56 -14.17 -12.13
C PHE A 38 2.93 -14.65 -10.71
N ASP A 39 4.21 -14.88 -10.43
CA ASP A 39 4.71 -15.31 -9.13
C ASP A 39 4.93 -14.14 -8.15
N THR A 40 4.82 -12.88 -8.59
CA THR A 40 5.01 -11.71 -7.73
C THR A 40 3.98 -11.66 -6.60
N LEU A 41 2.69 -11.84 -6.88
CA LEU A 41 1.66 -11.80 -5.85
C LEU A 41 1.83 -12.92 -4.80
N PRO A 42 2.06 -14.20 -5.18
CA PRO A 42 2.45 -15.25 -4.25
C PRO A 42 3.65 -14.88 -3.37
N GLU A 43 4.70 -14.26 -3.91
CA GLU A 43 5.85 -13.83 -3.11
C GLU A 43 5.53 -12.67 -2.17
N LEU A 44 4.78 -11.67 -2.63
CA LEU A 44 4.33 -10.54 -1.82
C LEU A 44 3.47 -11.00 -0.63
N LEU A 45 2.60 -12.00 -0.83
CA LEU A 45 1.83 -12.62 0.26
C LEU A 45 2.72 -13.28 1.32
N ARG A 46 3.89 -13.80 0.93
CA ARG A 46 4.86 -14.36 1.90
C ARG A 46 5.57 -13.28 2.71
N ILE A 47 5.62 -12.04 2.22
CA ILE A 47 6.11 -10.88 2.98
C ILE A 47 5.07 -10.47 4.03
N ALA A 48 3.80 -10.46 3.64
CA ALA A 48 2.69 -9.88 4.39
C ALA A 48 2.37 -10.54 5.73
N ARG A 49 2.91 -11.75 6.00
CA ARG A 49 2.47 -12.69 7.05
C ARG A 49 1.80 -11.99 8.23
N PRO A 50 0.48 -11.84 8.18
CA PRO A 50 -0.13 -11.00 9.15
C PRO A 50 -0.23 -11.73 10.48
N SER A 51 0.14 -11.04 11.54
CA SER A 51 -0.28 -11.41 12.89
C SER A 51 -1.72 -10.92 13.10
N TYR A 52 -2.67 -11.37 12.27
CA TYR A 52 -4.09 -11.14 12.54
C TYR A 52 -4.58 -12.21 13.52
N PRO A 53 -5.45 -11.87 14.49
CA PRO A 53 -6.08 -12.87 15.35
C PRO A 53 -6.99 -13.78 14.51
N ARG A 54 -6.45 -14.92 14.04
CA ARG A 54 -7.17 -15.90 13.20
C ARG A 54 -8.26 -16.67 13.95
N LYS A 55 -8.41 -16.50 15.27
CA LYS A 55 -9.38 -17.21 16.10
C LYS A 55 -10.30 -16.24 16.82
N GLY A 56 -11.60 -16.30 16.50
CA GLY A 56 -12.66 -15.76 17.33
C GLY A 56 -13.22 -14.40 16.93
N TRP A 57 -13.09 -13.96 15.67
CA TRP A 57 -13.67 -12.68 15.26
C TRP A 57 -15.20 -12.76 15.25
N PRO A 58 -15.92 -12.00 16.11
CA PRO A 58 -17.36 -11.90 15.98
C PRO A 58 -17.66 -11.12 14.70
N TYR A 59 -18.57 -11.64 13.88
CA TYR A 59 -19.23 -10.84 12.85
C TYR A 59 -19.63 -9.52 13.49
N ALA A 60 -19.21 -8.40 12.91
CA ALA A 60 -19.58 -7.08 13.40
C ALA A 60 -21.11 -7.07 13.54
N ALA A 61 -21.60 -7.05 14.78
CA ALA A 61 -23.01 -6.90 15.04
C ALA A 61 -23.40 -5.54 14.45
N GLU A 62 -24.32 -5.59 13.48
CA GLU A 62 -24.92 -4.40 12.90
C GLU A 62 -25.38 -3.48 14.05
N ASN A 63 -24.74 -2.30 14.18
CA ASN A 63 -25.14 -1.17 15.02
C ASN A 63 -24.70 -1.12 16.50
N GLY A 64 -23.68 -1.87 16.94
CA GLY A 64 -23.08 -1.67 18.27
C GLY A 64 -21.84 -0.75 18.26
N PRO A 65 -21.64 0.16 19.24
CA PRO A 65 -20.34 0.80 19.41
C PRO A 65 -19.28 -0.27 19.70
N PRO A 66 -18.05 -0.15 19.16
CA PRO A 66 -17.00 -1.11 19.45
C PRO A 66 -16.74 -1.17 20.97
N PRO A 67 -16.41 -2.34 21.54
CA PRO A 67 -16.07 -2.46 22.95
C PRO A 67 -14.92 -1.50 23.31
N PRO A 68 -14.97 -0.81 24.47
CA PRO A 68 -13.97 0.19 24.85
C PRO A 68 -12.55 -0.37 25.03
N ASP A 69 -12.41 -1.71 25.11
CA ASP A 69 -11.15 -2.42 25.33
C ASP A 69 -10.71 -3.28 24.13
N GLU A 70 -11.29 -3.11 22.94
CA GLU A 70 -10.75 -3.77 21.74
C GLU A 70 -9.34 -3.23 21.47
N PRO A 71 -8.29 -4.10 21.42
CA PRO A 71 -6.96 -3.68 21.04
C PRO A 71 -7.04 -2.95 19.70
N GLN A 72 -6.68 -1.67 19.70
CA GLN A 72 -6.58 -0.87 18.49
C GLN A 72 -5.75 -1.67 17.48
N GLU A 73 -6.35 -2.05 16.35
CA GLU A 73 -5.71 -2.91 15.34
C GLU A 73 -4.48 -2.19 14.79
N ARG A 74 -3.33 -2.46 15.40
CA ARG A 74 -2.04 -2.04 14.87
C ARG A 74 -1.57 -3.16 13.96
N PRO A 75 -1.37 -2.89 12.65
CA PRO A 75 -0.64 -3.80 11.79
C PRO A 75 0.68 -4.18 12.49
N ALA A 76 1.07 -5.45 12.41
CA ALA A 76 2.38 -5.85 12.89
C ALA A 76 3.45 -5.01 12.18
N ALA A 77 4.53 -4.66 12.91
CA ALA A 77 5.65 -3.97 12.30
C ALA A 77 6.15 -4.76 11.07
N PRO A 78 6.55 -4.09 9.98
CA PRO A 78 7.06 -4.75 8.80
C PRO A 78 8.18 -5.74 9.14
N GLY A 79 8.08 -6.96 8.63
CA GLY A 79 9.13 -7.97 8.79
C GLY A 79 10.36 -7.67 7.92
N SER A 80 11.45 -8.41 8.14
CA SER A 80 12.71 -8.23 7.41
C SER A 80 12.61 -8.36 5.89
N ARG A 81 11.65 -9.12 5.35
CA ARG A 81 11.43 -9.19 3.89
C ARG A 81 10.79 -7.91 3.34
N ALA A 82 9.92 -7.25 4.12
CA ALA A 82 9.30 -5.98 3.71
C ALA A 82 10.34 -4.86 3.72
N GLU A 83 11.20 -4.86 4.75
CA GLU A 83 12.34 -3.94 4.84
C GLU A 83 13.33 -4.13 3.71
N LEU A 84 13.60 -5.38 3.29
CA LEU A 84 14.46 -5.67 2.15
C LEU A 84 13.84 -5.15 0.84
N LEU A 85 12.54 -5.38 0.62
CA LEU A 85 11.82 -4.86 -0.55
C LEU A 85 11.90 -3.32 -0.61
N ALA A 86 11.62 -2.66 0.52
CA ALA A 86 11.70 -1.21 0.63
C ALA A 86 13.12 -0.69 0.40
N SER A 87 14.13 -1.33 1.00
CA SER A 87 15.54 -0.95 0.81
C SER A 87 15.97 -1.07 -0.65
N SER A 88 15.63 -2.17 -1.33
CA SER A 88 15.95 -2.35 -2.76
C SER A 88 15.27 -1.32 -3.65
N LEU A 89 14.02 -0.94 -3.36
CA LEU A 89 13.35 0.15 -4.08
C LEU A 89 14.04 1.49 -3.81
N GLY A 90 14.41 1.76 -2.56
CA GLY A 90 15.12 2.96 -2.17
C GLY A 90 16.50 3.11 -2.82
N GLU A 91 17.23 2.00 -2.96
CA GLU A 91 18.51 1.96 -3.69
C GLU A 91 18.35 2.35 -5.17
N LEU A 92 17.32 1.85 -5.86
CA LEU A 92 17.05 2.21 -7.25
C LEU A 92 16.60 3.66 -7.42
N LEU A 93 15.83 4.19 -6.47
CA LEU A 93 15.30 5.55 -6.52
C LEU A 93 16.24 6.59 -5.91
N GLY A 94 17.31 6.18 -5.22
CA GLY A 94 18.21 7.07 -4.51
C GLY A 94 17.57 7.78 -3.31
N LEU A 95 16.56 7.16 -2.68
CA LEU A 95 15.80 7.74 -1.56
C LEU A 95 15.48 6.70 -0.49
N ARG A 96 15.04 7.14 0.68
CA ARG A 96 14.55 6.21 1.72
C ARG A 96 13.12 5.79 1.44
N VAL A 97 12.87 4.50 1.61
CA VAL A 97 11.53 3.91 1.52
C VAL A 97 11.21 3.22 2.83
N ARG A 98 10.04 3.48 3.39
CA ARG A 98 9.55 2.77 4.59
C ARG A 98 8.36 1.89 4.24
N PRO A 99 8.40 0.59 4.57
CA PRO A 99 7.24 -0.27 4.42
C PRO A 99 6.24 -0.04 5.55
N ALA A 100 4.96 -0.19 5.25
CA ALA A 100 3.89 -0.23 6.24
C ALA A 100 2.82 -1.22 5.77
N PHE A 101 2.31 -2.04 6.68
CA PHE A 101 1.13 -2.85 6.39
C PHE A 101 -0.12 -2.11 6.83
N ARG A 102 -1.21 -2.31 6.10
CA ARG A 102 -2.52 -1.84 6.49
C ARG A 102 -3.54 -2.97 6.37
N PHE A 103 -4.37 -3.09 7.39
CA PHE A 103 -5.49 -4.02 7.42
C PHE A 103 -6.80 -3.24 7.40
N MET A 104 -7.78 -3.75 6.67
CA MET A 104 -9.12 -3.20 6.61
C MET A 104 -10.12 -4.32 6.88
N ARG A 105 -10.99 -4.13 7.87
CA ARG A 105 -12.08 -5.09 8.16
C ARG A 105 -13.13 -5.02 7.04
N SER A 106 -13.91 -6.09 6.90
CA SER A 106 -15.12 -6.05 6.06
C SER A 106 -16.10 -5.00 6.62
N LEU A 107 -16.80 -4.31 5.72
CA LEU A 107 -17.71 -3.19 5.99
C LEU A 107 -17.06 -1.99 6.70
N SER A 108 -15.73 -1.96 6.81
CA SER A 108 -15.03 -0.74 7.20
C SER A 108 -15.18 0.31 6.10
N VAL A 109 -15.71 1.48 6.48
CA VAL A 109 -15.37 2.72 5.78
C VAL A 109 -13.88 2.94 6.04
N GLY A 110 -13.04 2.67 5.06
CA GLY A 110 -11.61 2.80 5.25
C GLY A 110 -11.25 4.23 5.61
N GLY A 111 -10.50 4.38 6.70
CA GLY A 111 -10.04 5.70 7.12
C GLY A 111 -9.41 6.45 5.95
N ARG A 112 -9.91 7.66 5.68
CA ARG A 112 -9.30 8.61 4.74
C ARG A 112 -7.86 8.85 5.20
N ARG A 113 -6.88 8.52 4.35
CA ARG A 113 -5.49 8.92 4.60
C ARG A 113 -5.23 10.12 3.71
N THR A 114 -5.12 11.29 4.33
CA THR A 114 -4.40 12.37 3.68
C THR A 114 -2.97 11.87 3.52
N SER A 115 -2.49 11.70 2.28
CA SER A 115 -1.04 11.70 2.09
C SER A 115 -0.56 12.97 2.78
N ASP A 116 0.33 12.83 3.73
CA ASP A 116 0.97 13.90 4.49
C ASP A 116 1.97 14.69 3.62
N GLY A 117 1.72 14.74 2.30
CA GLY A 117 2.67 15.24 1.32
C GLY A 117 3.77 14.22 0.99
N THR A 118 3.61 12.95 1.35
CA THR A 118 4.60 11.92 1.08
C THR A 118 4.13 11.02 -0.07
N GLU A 119 5.02 10.79 -1.03
CA GLU A 119 4.74 9.88 -2.14
C GLU A 119 4.66 8.46 -1.61
N CYS A 120 3.78 7.63 -2.17
CA CYS A 120 3.74 6.22 -1.79
C CYS A 120 3.26 5.31 -2.91
N THR A 121 3.54 4.02 -2.76
CA THR A 121 2.83 2.97 -3.49
C THR A 121 1.93 2.21 -2.53
N VAL A 122 0.78 1.77 -3.02
CA VAL A 122 -0.23 1.00 -2.28
C VAL A 122 -0.54 -0.26 -3.07
N THR A 123 0.00 -1.40 -2.62
CA THR A 123 -0.20 -2.71 -3.23
C THR A 123 -1.25 -3.49 -2.44
N VAL A 124 -2.29 -3.99 -3.13
CA VAL A 124 -3.24 -4.92 -2.51
C VAL A 124 -2.65 -6.32 -2.50
N LEU A 125 -2.51 -6.89 -1.31
CA LEU A 125 -1.99 -8.24 -1.11
C LEU A 125 -3.15 -9.24 -1.08
N GLU A 126 -4.19 -8.93 -0.30
CA GLU A 126 -5.39 -9.77 -0.16
C GLU A 126 -6.65 -8.91 -0.26
N GLY A 127 -7.71 -9.46 -0.82
CA GLY A 127 -9.02 -8.80 -0.90
C GLY A 127 -9.11 -7.75 -2.01
N ALA A 128 -9.97 -6.75 -1.77
CA ALA A 128 -10.26 -5.68 -2.72
C ALA A 128 -10.94 -4.51 -1.99
N CYS A 129 -10.66 -3.30 -2.48
CA CYS A 129 -11.28 -2.07 -1.97
C CYS A 129 -11.54 -1.10 -3.13
N ARG A 130 -12.48 -0.18 -2.95
CA ARG A 130 -12.60 1.01 -3.79
C ARG A 130 -11.58 2.03 -3.33
N CYS A 131 -10.93 2.71 -4.25
CA CYS A 131 -10.00 3.79 -3.98
C CYS A 131 -10.50 5.03 -4.71
N THR A 132 -10.70 6.09 -3.94
CA THR A 132 -10.92 7.43 -4.49
C THR A 132 -9.63 8.21 -4.33
N LEU A 133 -9.16 8.82 -5.40
CA LEU A 133 -7.93 9.59 -5.43
C LEU A 133 -8.26 10.99 -5.92
N THR A 134 -7.87 11.98 -5.14
CA THR A 134 -8.13 13.39 -5.41
C THR A 134 -6.82 14.15 -5.31
N ARG A 135 -6.67 15.19 -6.13
CA ARG A 135 -5.57 16.15 -5.93
C ARG A 135 -5.78 16.91 -4.62
N GLY A 136 -4.71 17.10 -3.84
CA GLY A 136 -4.73 17.87 -2.59
C GLY A 136 -5.00 19.36 -2.83
N GLU A 137 -5.59 20.02 -1.83
CA GLU A 137 -5.81 21.47 -1.87
C GLU A 137 -4.46 22.20 -1.87
N GLY A 138 -4.23 23.09 -2.86
CA GLY A 138 -3.00 23.88 -2.98
C GLY A 138 -1.94 23.33 -3.95
N ALA A 139 -2.19 22.22 -4.64
CA ALA A 139 -1.29 21.70 -5.67
C ALA A 139 -1.25 22.61 -6.92
N PRO A 140 -0.07 22.78 -7.58
CA PRO A 140 0.07 23.61 -8.78
C PRO A 140 -0.75 23.07 -9.96
N ASP A 141 -1.27 23.94 -10.81
CA ASP A 141 -2.42 23.63 -11.68
C ASP A 141 -2.16 22.74 -12.93
N SER A 142 -1.11 21.91 -12.92
CA SER A 142 -0.54 21.29 -14.12
C SER A 142 -1.12 19.92 -14.53
N GLY A 143 -2.30 19.51 -14.05
CA GLY A 143 -2.83 18.16 -14.30
C GLY A 143 -4.37 18.07 -14.28
N PRO A 144 -4.96 16.95 -14.75
CA PRO A 144 -6.41 16.78 -14.82
C PRO A 144 -7.04 16.94 -13.43
N ARG A 145 -7.87 17.98 -13.30
CA ARG A 145 -8.66 18.26 -12.09
C ARG A 145 -9.83 17.27 -12.03
N GLY A 146 -9.62 16.11 -11.46
CA GLY A 146 -10.67 15.11 -11.31
C GLY A 146 -10.41 14.16 -10.15
N THR A 147 -11.48 13.73 -9.50
CA THR A 147 -11.45 12.55 -8.63
C THR A 147 -11.32 11.32 -9.51
N VAL A 148 -10.27 10.53 -9.33
CA VAL A 148 -10.17 9.20 -9.91
C VAL A 148 -10.83 8.23 -8.94
N ASP A 149 -11.75 7.43 -9.45
CA ASP A 149 -12.42 6.39 -8.68
C ASP A 149 -12.15 5.04 -9.33
N LEU A 150 -11.54 4.14 -8.58
CA LEU A 150 -11.06 2.87 -9.11
C LEU A 150 -11.21 1.76 -8.09
N ARG A 151 -11.26 0.52 -8.56
CA ARG A 151 -11.30 -0.67 -7.71
C ARG A 151 -9.95 -1.36 -7.68
N LEU A 152 -9.29 -1.32 -6.52
CA LEU A 152 -8.06 -2.04 -6.26
C LEU A 152 -8.38 -3.48 -5.85
N ARG A 153 -7.64 -4.44 -6.39
CA ARG A 153 -7.77 -5.88 -6.12
C ARG A 153 -6.39 -6.47 -5.93
N ALA A 154 -6.30 -7.61 -5.25
CA ALA A 154 -5.05 -8.33 -5.01
C ALA A 154 -4.14 -8.37 -6.26
N GLY A 155 -2.86 -8.01 -6.07
CA GLY A 155 -1.85 -7.84 -7.12
C GLY A 155 -1.78 -6.42 -7.71
N GLY A 156 -2.85 -5.63 -7.64
CA GLY A 156 -2.84 -4.25 -8.13
C GLY A 156 -2.05 -3.32 -7.21
N THR A 157 -1.23 -2.46 -7.81
CA THR A 157 -0.45 -1.43 -7.11
C THR A 157 -0.74 -0.04 -7.62
N LEU A 158 -1.20 0.84 -6.73
CA LEU A 158 -1.41 2.26 -7.02
C LEU A 158 -0.18 3.07 -6.60
N PHE A 159 0.37 3.86 -7.50
CA PHE A 159 1.31 4.93 -7.17
C PHE A 159 0.52 6.21 -6.88
N VAL A 160 0.82 6.83 -5.72
CA VAL A 160 0.20 8.07 -5.24
C VAL A 160 1.29 9.14 -5.13
N PRO A 161 1.27 10.16 -6.00
CA PRO A 161 2.20 11.29 -5.93
C PRO A 161 1.95 12.16 -4.70
N ARG A 162 2.95 13.01 -4.36
CA ARG A 162 2.98 13.90 -3.19
C ARG A 162 1.75 14.81 -3.09
N ASP A 163 1.24 15.27 -4.21
CA ASP A 163 0.16 16.23 -4.30
C ASP A 163 -1.23 15.57 -4.40
N HIS A 164 -1.32 14.26 -4.16
CA HIS A 164 -2.56 13.49 -4.21
C HIS A 164 -2.92 12.87 -2.85
N VAL A 165 -4.22 12.78 -2.60
CA VAL A 165 -4.82 12.18 -1.41
C VAL A 165 -5.71 11.02 -1.84
N TYR A 166 -5.61 9.87 -1.18
CA TYR A 166 -6.45 8.72 -1.46
C TYR A 166 -7.31 8.31 -0.25
N SER A 167 -8.52 7.85 -0.52
CA SER A 167 -9.41 7.24 0.46
C SER A 167 -9.82 5.86 -0.02
N LEU A 168 -9.68 4.87 0.86
CA LEU A 168 -10.06 3.50 0.60
C LEU A 168 -11.43 3.23 1.21
N LEU A 169 -12.36 2.68 0.43
CA LEU A 169 -13.78 2.55 0.77
C LEU A 169 -14.31 1.19 0.29
N ASP A 170 -15.57 0.89 0.62
CA ASP A 170 -16.32 -0.26 0.09
C ASP A 170 -15.56 -1.61 0.22
N VAL A 171 -14.99 -1.85 1.41
CA VAL A 171 -14.28 -3.11 1.71
C VAL A 171 -15.28 -4.20 2.07
N HIS A 172 -15.56 -5.11 1.14
CA HIS A 172 -16.53 -6.20 1.38
C HIS A 172 -15.90 -7.46 1.99
N THR A 173 -14.59 -7.62 1.85
CA THR A 173 -13.81 -8.72 2.44
C THR A 173 -12.60 -8.15 3.15
N PRO A 174 -12.10 -8.78 4.23
CA PRO A 174 -10.85 -8.37 4.86
C PRO A 174 -9.75 -8.12 3.81
N THR A 175 -9.14 -6.95 3.87
CA THR A 175 -8.21 -6.48 2.84
C THR A 175 -6.87 -6.12 3.49
N VAL A 176 -5.80 -6.60 2.88
CA VAL A 176 -4.41 -6.39 3.33
C VAL A 176 -3.68 -5.60 2.28
N LEU A 177 -3.01 -4.53 2.70
CA LEU A 177 -2.26 -3.64 1.83
C LEU A 177 -0.82 -3.55 2.32
N LEU A 178 0.11 -3.49 1.37
CA LEU A 178 1.48 -3.04 1.59
C LEU A 178 1.59 -1.62 1.05
N GLU A 179 1.92 -0.69 1.93
CA GLU A 179 2.25 0.68 1.58
C GLU A 179 3.77 0.87 1.63
N LEU A 180 4.37 1.40 0.56
CA LEU A 180 5.78 1.80 0.55
C LEU A 180 5.83 3.33 0.47
N VAL A 181 6.20 3.98 1.58
CA VAL A 181 6.27 5.44 1.69
C VAL A 181 7.63 5.92 1.20
N LEU A 182 7.67 6.84 0.26
CA LEU A 182 8.88 7.31 -0.44
C LEU A 182 9.29 8.70 0.07
N GLY A 183 10.57 8.85 0.44
CA GLY A 183 11.18 10.16 0.60
C GLY A 183 11.02 10.82 1.97
N GLU A 184 10.94 10.06 3.05
CA GLU A 184 11.19 10.64 4.37
C GLU A 184 12.63 11.14 4.45
N THR A 185 12.76 12.45 4.61
CA THR A 185 14.01 13.14 4.92
C THR A 185 14.26 12.98 6.42
N ASP A 186 15.50 12.67 6.80
CA ASP A 186 15.92 12.77 8.21
C ASP A 186 15.86 14.21 8.73
#